data_AF-A0A965KJ04-F1
#
_entry.id   AF-A0A965KJ04-F1
#
_cell.length_a   1.000
_cell.length_b   1.000
_cell.length_c   1.000
_cell.angle_alpha   90.00
_cell.angle_beta   90.00
_cell.angle_gamma   90.00
#
_symmetry.space_group_name_H-M   'P 1'
#
loop_
_entity.id
_entity.type
_entity.pdbx_description
1 polymer ?
#
loop_
_entity_poly.entity_id
_entity_poly.type
_entity_poly.pdbx_seq_one_letter_code
_entity_poly.pdbx_strand_id
1 'polypeptide(L)'
;MSLSLQCITVDAHNPKALAEFWAEVLGWSVGEDGDEIGYWIERELNDPNNTGFPDILFLKVPDSKVIKNRLHLDLRPDNQVQTQNLILKLAKFTLRSIASKMMINLATLLVRVFASKIL
;
A
#
# COMPACT_ATOMS: atom_id res chain seq x y z
N MET A 1 14.98 6.94 14.90
CA MET A 1 13.78 6.08 14.76
C MET A 1 13.12 6.53 13.48
N SER A 2 13.21 5.80 12.38
CA SER A 2 12.52 6.24 11.17
C SER A 2 12.09 5.02 10.37
N LEU A 3 10.90 4.52 10.69
CA LEU A 3 10.09 3.98 9.60
C LEU A 3 9.69 5.19 8.76
N SER A 4 10.05 5.19 7.49
CA SER A 4 9.56 6.19 6.53
C SER A 4 8.38 5.59 5.76
N LEU A 5 7.39 6.43 5.45
CA LEU A 5 6.38 6.08 4.47
C LEU A 5 7.08 6.12 3.11
N GLN A 6 7.14 4.98 2.44
CA GLN A 6 7.80 4.83 1.15
C GLN A 6 6.85 5.19 0.02
N CYS A 7 5.65 4.59 0.03
CA CYS A 7 4.71 4.70 -1.07
C CYS A 7 3.28 4.63 -0.55
N ILE A 8 2.40 5.34 -1.23
CA ILE A 8 0.94 5.20 -1.14
C ILE A 8 0.47 4.55 -2.43
N THR A 9 -0.04 3.34 -2.33
CA THR A 9 -0.52 2.58 -3.48
C THR A 9 -2.04 2.70 -3.64
N VAL A 10 -2.48 2.93 -4.88
CA VAL A 10 -3.84 3.22 -5.29
C VAL A 10 -4.24 2.33 -6.46
N ASP A 11 -5.32 1.57 -6.30
CA ASP A 11 -5.90 0.80 -7.40
C ASP A 11 -6.51 1.73 -8.46
N ALA A 12 -6.20 1.47 -9.73
CA ALA A 12 -6.60 2.28 -10.86
C ALA A 12 -7.04 1.41 -12.05
N HIS A 13 -8.15 1.79 -12.67
CA HIS A 13 -8.54 1.19 -13.96
C HIS A 13 -7.66 1.71 -15.11
N ASN A 14 -7.18 2.96 -15.04
CA ASN A 14 -6.22 3.50 -16.00
C ASN A 14 -5.06 4.16 -15.22
N PRO A 15 -4.04 3.39 -14.81
CA PRO A 15 -2.98 3.89 -13.93
C PRO A 15 -2.17 5.02 -14.59
N LYS A 16 -1.87 4.89 -15.88
CA LYS A 16 -1.17 5.91 -16.66
C LYS A 16 -1.88 7.26 -16.64
N ALA A 17 -3.17 7.28 -16.98
CA ALA A 17 -3.93 8.53 -17.02
C ALA A 17 -4.05 9.19 -15.63
N LEU A 18 -4.15 8.39 -14.56
CA LEU A 18 -4.11 8.95 -13.20
C LEU A 18 -2.74 9.53 -12.85
N ALA A 19 -1.66 8.81 -13.18
CA ALA A 19 -0.31 9.28 -12.92
C ALA A 19 -0.02 10.59 -13.65
N GLU A 20 -0.34 10.67 -14.95
CA GLU A 20 -0.18 11.89 -15.75
C GLU A 20 -0.96 13.08 -15.17
N PHE A 21 -2.23 12.87 -14.81
CA PHE A 21 -3.06 13.90 -14.20
C PHE A 21 -2.47 14.43 -12.88
N TRP A 22 -2.08 13.53 -11.97
CA TRP A 22 -1.55 13.95 -10.67
C TRP A 22 -0.15 14.53 -10.75
N ALA A 23 0.69 14.03 -11.67
CA ALA A 23 1.98 14.63 -11.97
C ALA A 23 1.83 16.09 -12.42
N GLU A 24 0.88 16.37 -13.32
CA GLU A 24 0.59 17.73 -13.77
C GLU A 24 0.11 18.62 -12.61
N VAL A 25 -0.85 18.16 -11.81
CA VAL A 25 -1.42 18.91 -10.68
C VAL A 25 -0.37 19.24 -9.62
N LEU A 26 0.55 18.32 -9.35
CA LEU A 26 1.53 18.45 -8.27
C LEU A 26 2.89 18.99 -8.75
N GLY A 27 3.11 19.08 -10.07
CA GLY A 27 4.42 19.37 -10.66
C GLY A 27 5.45 18.28 -10.39
N TRP A 28 5.02 17.02 -10.37
CA TRP A 28 5.85 15.84 -10.10
C TRP A 28 6.18 15.09 -11.39
N SER A 29 7.09 14.13 -11.32
CA SER A 29 7.48 13.32 -12.47
C SER A 29 6.77 11.97 -12.44
N VAL A 30 6.44 11.43 -13.62
CA VAL A 30 5.88 10.08 -13.79
C VAL A 30 7.02 9.08 -13.99
N GLY A 31 6.96 7.95 -13.29
CA GLY A 31 7.76 6.75 -13.55
C GLY A 31 6.89 5.57 -13.99
N GLU A 32 7.48 4.68 -14.77
CA GLU A 32 6.87 3.42 -15.22
C GLU A 32 7.90 2.28 -15.17
N ASP A 33 7.43 1.06 -14.88
CA ASP A 33 8.24 -0.17 -14.81
C ASP A 33 8.28 -0.94 -16.14
N GLY A 34 7.55 -0.45 -17.16
CA GLY A 34 7.58 -0.94 -18.53
C GLY A 34 6.65 -2.12 -18.82
N ASP A 35 5.87 -2.59 -17.85
CA ASP A 35 4.88 -3.66 -18.04
C ASP A 35 3.42 -3.17 -18.14
N GLU A 36 3.22 -1.83 -18.10
CA GLU A 36 1.92 -1.14 -18.07
C GLU A 36 1.02 -1.52 -16.88
N ILE A 37 1.54 -2.24 -15.89
CA ILE A 37 0.82 -2.64 -14.68
C ILE A 37 0.97 -1.57 -13.60
N GLY A 38 2.14 -0.93 -13.50
CA GLY A 38 2.48 0.09 -12.51
C GLY A 38 2.88 1.43 -13.11
N TYR A 39 2.26 2.50 -12.61
CA TYR A 39 2.71 3.87 -12.85
C TYR A 39 2.82 4.58 -11.51
N TRP A 40 3.90 5.30 -11.24
CA TRP A 40 4.01 6.11 -10.03
C TRP A 40 4.33 7.56 -10.35
N ILE A 41 4.06 8.43 -9.38
CA ILE A 41 4.57 9.78 -9.38
C ILE A 41 5.49 10.00 -8.18
N GLU A 42 6.59 10.69 -8.42
CA GLU A 42 7.57 11.04 -7.41
C GLU A 42 7.99 12.50 -7.59
N ARG A 43 8.21 13.17 -6.46
CA ARG A 43 8.60 14.58 -6.45
C ARG A 43 10.03 14.79 -6.95
N GLU A 44 10.93 13.90 -6.58
CA GLU A 44 12.37 13.99 -6.85
C GLU A 44 12.84 12.71 -7.53
N LEU A 45 12.60 12.63 -8.84
CA LEU A 45 12.94 11.48 -9.66
C LEU A 45 14.43 11.11 -9.48
N ASN A 46 14.69 9.88 -9.03
CA ASN A 46 16.03 9.35 -8.72
C ASN A 46 16.74 9.94 -7.48
N ASP A 47 16.04 10.48 -6.48
CA ASP A 47 16.69 10.75 -5.18
C ASP A 47 17.07 9.40 -4.51
N PRO A 48 18.36 9.03 -4.44
CA PRO A 48 18.78 7.76 -3.85
C PRO A 48 18.43 7.67 -2.36
N ASN A 49 18.19 8.80 -1.71
CA ASN A 49 17.85 8.85 -0.30
C ASN A 49 16.33 8.84 -0.07
N ASN A 50 15.51 9.15 -1.09
CA ASN A 50 14.06 9.34 -1.01
C ASN A 50 13.69 10.15 0.24
N THR A 51 14.23 11.36 0.32
CA THR A 51 14.29 12.22 1.52
C THR A 51 13.12 13.18 1.68
N GLY A 52 12.33 13.38 0.63
CA GLY A 52 11.29 14.41 0.62
C GLY A 52 9.90 13.90 0.99
N PHE A 53 9.37 12.95 0.20
CA PHE A 53 7.95 12.60 0.17
C PHE A 53 7.73 11.16 -0.33
N PRO A 54 6.70 10.45 0.17
CA PRO A 54 6.35 9.14 -0.36
C PRO A 54 5.87 9.22 -1.80
N ASP A 55 6.19 8.20 -2.58
CA ASP A 55 5.70 8.03 -3.94
C ASP A 55 4.19 7.74 -3.93
N ILE A 56 3.50 8.05 -5.02
CA ILE A 56 2.12 7.59 -5.22
C ILE A 56 2.12 6.60 -6.38
N LEU A 57 1.88 5.33 -6.08
CA LEU A 57 1.83 4.24 -7.04
C LEU A 57 0.37 3.96 -7.45
N PHE A 58 0.12 3.92 -8.75
CA PHE A 58 -1.14 3.52 -9.36
C PHE A 58 -0.97 2.12 -9.97
N LEU A 59 -1.73 1.16 -9.46
CA LEU A 59 -1.70 -0.23 -9.96
C LEU A 59 -2.93 -0.54 -10.79
N LYS A 60 -2.73 -1.20 -11.94
CA LYS A 60 -3.82 -1.63 -12.81
C LYS A 60 -4.70 -2.66 -12.10
N VAL A 61 -5.95 -2.29 -11.87
CA VAL A 61 -7.03 -3.20 -11.45
C VAL A 61 -8.15 -3.10 -12.49
N PRO A 62 -8.42 -4.17 -13.27
CA PRO A 62 -9.38 -4.11 -14.38
C PRO A 62 -10.83 -4.04 -13.89
N ASP A 63 -11.10 -4.45 -12.66
CA ASP A 63 -12.45 -4.45 -12.09
C ASP A 63 -13.03 -3.05 -11.96
N SER A 64 -14.34 -2.96 -12.16
CA SER A 64 -15.06 -1.72 -11.91
C SER A 64 -15.11 -1.42 -10.43
N LYS A 65 -14.90 -0.15 -10.07
CA LYS A 65 -14.89 0.31 -8.69
C LYS A 65 -16.30 0.23 -8.08
N VAL A 66 -16.45 -0.60 -7.05
CA VAL A 66 -17.74 -0.78 -6.32
C VAL A 66 -17.81 0.04 -5.03
N ILE A 67 -16.65 0.43 -4.48
CA ILE A 67 -16.52 1.19 -3.22
C ILE A 67 -15.41 2.24 -3.35
N LYS A 68 -15.23 3.12 -2.36
CA LYS A 68 -14.07 4.05 -2.31
C LYS A 68 -12.74 3.26 -2.36
N ASN A 69 -11.69 3.87 -2.93
CA ASN A 69 -10.36 3.24 -3.00
C ASN A 69 -9.83 3.02 -1.58
N ARG A 70 -9.27 1.83 -1.35
CA ARG A 70 -8.48 1.54 -0.16
C ARG A 70 -7.06 1.95 -0.49
N LEU A 71 -6.43 2.72 0.41
CA LEU A 71 -5.04 3.11 0.25
C LEU A 71 -4.16 2.05 0.92
N HIS A 72 -3.12 1.61 0.21
CA HIS A 72 -2.09 0.78 0.80
C HIS A 72 -0.89 1.66 1.14
N LEU A 73 -0.37 1.50 2.36
CA LEU A 73 0.76 2.29 2.86
C LEU A 73 1.97 1.38 2.97
N ASP A 74 2.97 1.62 2.14
CA ASP A 74 4.20 0.86 2.11
C ASP A 74 5.26 1.56 2.96
N LEU A 75 5.85 0.83 3.91
CA LEU A 75 6.80 1.39 4.88
C LEU A 75 8.20 0.87 4.60
N ARG A 76 9.18 1.77 4.59
CA ARG A 76 10.61 1.44 4.46
C ARG A 76 11.32 1.55 5.81
N PRO A 77 11.86 0.44 6.35
CA PRO A 77 12.74 0.47 7.52
C PRO A 77 14.15 0.91 7.14
N ASP A 78 14.80 1.75 7.94
CA ASP A 78 16.19 2.18 7.64
C ASP A 78 17.23 1.06 7.81
N ASN A 79 16.89 -0.02 8.55
CA ASN A 79 17.81 -1.13 8.79
C ASN A 79 17.10 -2.43 9.18
N GLN A 80 17.86 -3.52 9.16
CA GLN A 80 17.37 -4.87 9.42
C GLN A 80 16.77 -5.04 10.83
N VAL A 81 17.33 -4.38 11.86
CA VAL A 81 16.79 -4.42 13.23
C VAL A 81 15.41 -3.77 13.28
N GLN A 82 15.21 -2.67 12.55
CA GLN A 82 13.91 -2.03 12.41
C GLN A 82 12.91 -2.91 11.64
N THR A 83 13.35 -3.60 10.59
CA THR A 83 12.53 -4.59 9.87
C THR A 83 12.02 -5.68 10.81
N GLN A 84 12.92 -6.27 11.60
CA GLN A 84 12.54 -7.30 12.58
C GLN A 84 11.55 -6.78 13.63
N ASN A 85 11.80 -5.57 14.16
CA ASN A 85 10.89 -4.94 15.11
C ASN A 85 9.52 -4.63 14.52
N LEU A 86 9.45 -4.20 13.26
CA LEU A 86 8.19 -3.98 12.53
C LEU A 86 7.43 -5.30 12.38
N ILE A 87 8.10 -6.36 11.92
CA ILE A 87 7.49 -7.69 11.78
C ILE A 87 6.92 -8.16 13.12
N LEU A 88 7.67 -8.03 14.21
CA LEU A 88 7.21 -8.41 15.55
C LEU A 88 5.99 -7.59 16.00
N LYS A 89 5.95 -6.28 15.71
CA LYS A 89 4.80 -5.42 16.03
C LYS A 89 3.56 -5.80 15.22
N LEU A 90 3.72 -6.02 13.91
CA LEU A 90 2.64 -6.45 13.02
C LEU A 90 2.11 -7.82 13.43
N ALA A 91 2.99 -8.79 13.72
CA ALA A 91 2.59 -10.12 14.21
C ALA A 91 1.78 -10.02 15.51
N LYS A 92 2.22 -9.20 16.47
CA LYS A 92 1.48 -8.95 17.72
C LYS A 92 0.13 -8.29 17.48
N PHE A 93 0.05 -7.33 16.56
CA PHE A 93 -1.22 -6.67 16.21
C PHE A 93 -2.19 -7.64 15.56
N THR A 94 -1.73 -8.43 14.58
CA THR A 94 -2.54 -9.45 13.91
C THR A 94 -3.02 -10.50 14.91
N LEU A 95 -2.17 -10.99 15.82
CA LEU A 95 -2.57 -11.90 16.88
C LEU A 95 -3.60 -11.28 17.84
N ARG A 96 -3.45 -10.00 18.22
CA ARG A 96 -4.45 -9.28 19.03
C ARG A 96 -5.76 -9.06 18.27
N SER A 97 -5.70 -8.76 16.98
CA SER A 97 -6.88 -8.57 16.13
C SER A 97 -7.63 -9.89 15.92
N ILE A 98 -6.91 -10.98 15.68
CA ILE A 98 -7.47 -12.34 15.61
C ILE A 98 -8.03 -12.76 16.97
N ALA A 99 -7.31 -12.55 18.08
CA ALA A 99 -7.79 -12.87 19.42
C ALA A 99 -9.03 -12.05 19.80
N SER A 100 -9.06 -10.76 19.47
CA SER A 100 -10.22 -9.88 19.66
C SER A 100 -11.41 -10.33 18.81
N LYS A 101 -11.18 -10.66 17.53
CA LYS A 101 -12.20 -11.27 16.65
C LYS A 101 -12.67 -12.64 17.15
N MET A 102 -11.79 -13.47 17.71
CA MET A 102 -12.15 -14.78 18.30
C MET A 102 -12.94 -14.64 19.59
N MET A 103 -12.61 -13.65 20.45
CA MET A 103 -13.38 -13.40 21.67
C MET A 103 -14.76 -12.80 21.37
N ILE A 104 -14.90 -11.99 20.31
CA ILE A 104 -16.20 -11.50 19.84
C ILE A 104 -17.03 -12.65 19.21
N ASN A 105 -16.39 -13.62 18.57
CA ASN A 105 -17.06 -14.76 17.92
C ASN A 105 -17.46 -15.91 18.86
N LEU A 106 -17.11 -15.91 20.15
CA LEU A 106 -17.70 -16.86 21.11
C LEU A 106 -19.14 -16.47 21.50
N ALA A 107 -19.57 -15.24 21.19
CA ALA A 107 -20.95 -14.79 21.35
C ALA A 107 -21.83 -14.99 20.11
N THR A 108 -21.25 -15.23 18.92
CA THR A 108 -22.03 -15.39 17.69
C THR A 108 -21.34 -16.32 16.69
N LEU A 109 -21.89 -17.51 16.56
CA LEU A 109 -21.57 -18.55 15.59
C LEU A 109 -21.72 -18.04 14.13
N LEU A 110 -20.82 -18.50 13.25
CA LEU A 110 -20.84 -18.44 11.76
C LEU A 110 -20.65 -17.07 11.08
N VAL A 111 -19.44 -16.83 10.52
CA VAL A 111 -19.17 -16.51 9.09
C VAL A 111 -17.69 -16.11 8.88
N ARG A 112 -17.00 -16.97 8.11
CA ARG A 112 -15.87 -16.75 7.18
C ARG A 112 -14.49 -16.33 7.72
N VAL A 113 -13.68 -17.37 7.92
CA VAL A 113 -12.21 -17.39 7.86
C VAL A 113 -11.77 -17.51 6.39
N PHE A 114 -10.57 -17.00 6.11
CA PHE A 114 -9.70 -17.15 4.94
C PHE A 114 -9.65 -16.01 3.92
N ALA A 115 -8.45 -15.44 3.88
CA ALA A 115 -7.93 -14.53 2.88
C ALA A 115 -7.95 -15.18 1.50
N SER A 116 -8.42 -14.40 0.53
CA SER A 116 -8.59 -14.76 -0.87
C SER A 116 -7.27 -15.13 -1.54
N LYS A 117 -7.15 -16.40 -1.96
CA LYS A 117 -6.69 -16.76 -3.31
C LYS A 117 -7.85 -17.49 -3.99
N ILE A 118 -7.99 -17.29 -5.30
CA ILE A 118 -9.02 -17.82 -6.22
C ILE A 118 -10.30 -16.97 -6.27
N LEU A 119 -10.30 -15.91 -7.09
CA LEU A 119 -10.80 -15.88 -8.47
C LEU A 119 -10.16 -14.67 -9.18
#